data_AF-A0A950IB38-F1
#
_entry.id   AF-A0A950IB38-F1
#
_cell.length_a   1.000
_cell.length_b   1.000
_cell.length_c   1.000
_cell.angle_alpha   90.00
_cell.angle_beta   90.00
_cell.angle_gamma   90.00
#
_symmetry.space_group_name_H-M   'P 1'
#
loop_
_entity.id
_entity.type
_entity.pdbx_description
1 polymer ?
#
loop_
_entity_poly.entity_id
_entity_poly.type
_entity_poly.pdbx_seq_one_letter_code
_entity_poly.pdbx_strand_id
1 'polypeptide(L)'
;MELHPLDGYLLDGRPGKAEAIAAALRERSPDPRAQPFYRALETVGARAADEALLALRLVLGGKPAEDAAIVEAREARARAKAGEPGARDAYLRSVGSIGR
;
A
#
# COMPACT_ATOMS: atom_id res chain seq x y z
N MET A 1 -8.30 -11.26 -9.35
CA MET A 1 -7.77 -10.79 -8.08
C MET A 1 -8.15 -9.33 -7.99
N GLU A 2 -9.05 -8.98 -7.06
CA GLU A 2 -9.46 -7.59 -6.90
C GLU A 2 -8.27 -6.83 -6.29
N LEU A 3 -7.80 -5.78 -6.98
CA LEU A 3 -6.72 -4.94 -6.47
C LEU A 3 -7.29 -4.09 -5.34
N HIS A 4 -6.64 -4.13 -4.18
CA HIS A 4 -7.06 -3.31 -3.06
C HIS A 4 -6.98 -1.83 -3.46
N PRO A 5 -7.86 -0.94 -2.96
CA PRO A 5 -7.87 0.48 -3.36
C PRO A 5 -6.50 1.18 -3.20
N LEU A 6 -5.69 0.74 -2.25
CA LEU A 6 -4.29 1.18 -2.10
C LEU A 6 -3.41 0.79 -3.30
N ASP A 7 -3.56 -0.40 -3.87
CA ASP A 7 -2.80 -0.82 -5.06
C ASP A 7 -3.15 0.06 -6.27
N GLY A 8 -4.45 0.35 -6.46
CA GLY A 8 -4.90 1.27 -7.51
C GLY A 8 -4.29 2.67 -7.35
N TYR A 9 -4.31 3.23 -6.14
CA TYR A 9 -3.66 4.51 -5.87
C TYR A 9 -2.13 4.45 -6.06
N LEU A 10 -1.47 3.44 -5.51
CA LEU A 10 -0.01 3.35 -5.51
C LEU A 10 0.55 3.10 -6.91
N LEU A 11 -0.14 2.32 -7.74
CA LEU A 11 0.31 1.96 -9.10
C LEU A 11 -0.24 2.93 -10.14
N ASP A 12 -1.54 3.19 -10.10
CA ASP A 12 -2.27 3.83 -11.19
C ASP A 12 -2.73 5.26 -10.84
N GLY A 13 -2.53 5.69 -9.59
CA GLY A 13 -3.00 6.97 -9.08
C GLY A 13 -4.52 7.09 -8.99
N ARG A 14 -5.25 5.97 -9.10
CA ARG A 14 -6.71 5.89 -9.16
C ARG A 14 -7.22 4.72 -8.30
N PRO A 15 -8.16 4.94 -7.36
CA PRO A 15 -8.80 6.21 -7.02
C PRO A 15 -7.80 7.21 -6.42
N GLY A 16 -8.22 8.45 -6.19
CA GLY A 16 -7.35 9.47 -5.61
C GLY A 16 -6.89 9.07 -4.20
N LYS A 17 -5.79 9.66 -3.72
CA LYS A 17 -5.21 9.34 -2.40
C LYS A 17 -6.22 9.36 -1.26
N ALA A 18 -7.05 10.41 -1.21
CA ALA A 18 -8.07 10.58 -0.19
C ALA A 18 -9.12 9.45 -0.23
N GLU A 19 -9.55 9.06 -1.43
CA GLU A 19 -10.53 7.99 -1.64
C GLU A 19 -9.94 6.62 -1.30
N ALA A 20 -8.69 6.35 -1.70
CA ALA A 20 -7.99 5.12 -1.34
C ALA A 20 -7.81 4.98 0.18
N ILE A 21 -7.47 6.09 0.87
CA ILE A 21 -7.41 6.11 2.34
C ILE A 21 -8.79 5.88 2.95
N ALA A 22 -9.83 6.56 2.46
CA ALA A 22 -11.18 6.39 2.96
C ALA A 22 -11.68 4.94 2.79
N ALA A 23 -11.37 4.29 1.67
CA ALA A 23 -11.68 2.90 1.45
C ALA A 23 -10.91 1.98 2.40
N ALA A 24 -9.60 2.19 2.55
CA ALA A 24 -8.78 1.41 3.48
C ALA A 24 -9.21 1.57 4.95
N LEU A 25 -9.72 2.74 5.34
CA LEU A 25 -10.24 3.01 6.68
C LEU A 25 -11.64 2.42 6.92
N ARG A 26 -12.41 2.17 5.86
CA ARG A 26 -13.72 1.52 5.92
C ARG A 26 -13.59 0.00 6.08
N GLU A 27 -12.62 -0.58 5.39
CA GLU A 27 -12.33 -2.01 5.36
C GLU A 27 -11.04 -2.31 6.14
N ARG A 28 -11.02 -1.92 7.43
CA ARG A 28 -9.82 -2.15 8.26
C ARG A 28 -9.59 -3.64 8.45
N SER A 29 -8.34 -4.04 8.22
CA SER A 29 -7.87 -5.35 8.65
C SER A 29 -7.90 -5.44 10.18
N PRO A 30 -8.26 -6.60 10.76
CA PRO A 30 -8.14 -6.85 12.18
C PRO A 30 -6.69 -7.09 12.65
N ASP A 31 -5.71 -7.14 11.73
CA ASP A 31 -4.30 -7.36 12.09
C ASP A 31 -3.83 -6.25 13.05
N PRO A 32 -3.34 -6.60 14.26
CA PRO A 32 -2.86 -5.62 15.23
C PRO A 32 -1.70 -4.77 14.69
N ARG A 33 -0.89 -5.30 13.77
CA ARG A 33 0.23 -4.59 13.14
C ARG A 33 -0.24 -3.48 12.20
N ALA A 34 -1.46 -3.57 11.66
CA ALA A 34 -2.04 -2.55 10.77
C ALA A 34 -2.63 -1.36 11.54
N GLN A 35 -3.00 -1.55 12.82
CA GLN A 35 -3.72 -0.55 13.61
C GLN A 35 -2.98 0.79 13.79
N PRO A 36 -1.65 0.82 14.04
CA PRO A 36 -0.92 2.09 14.13
C PRO A 36 -1.02 2.91 12.85
N PHE A 37 -0.99 2.26 11.68
CA PHE A 37 -1.11 2.93 10.39
C PHE A 37 -2.52 3.49 10.19
N TYR A 38 -3.58 2.75 10.53
CA TYR A 38 -4.94 3.27 10.45
C TYR A 38 -5.13 4.50 11.33
N ARG A 39 -4.63 4.49 12.57
CA ARG A 39 -4.71 5.67 13.46
C ARG A 39 -3.97 6.88 12.91
N ALA A 40 -2.79 6.66 12.31
CA ALA A 40 -2.04 7.72 11.65
C ALA A 40 -2.83 8.27 10.45
N LEU A 41 -3.45 7.41 9.63
CA LEU A 41 -4.24 7.81 8.48
C LEU A 41 -5.53 8.54 8.86
N GLU A 42 -6.19 8.18 9.97
CA GLU A 42 -7.31 8.94 10.53
C GLU A 42 -6.92 10.37 10.87
N THR A 43 -5.70 10.56 11.39
CA THR A 43 -5.20 11.85 11.85
C THR A 43 -4.69 12.72 10.70
N VAL A 44 -3.90 12.13 9.81
CA VAL A 44 -3.16 12.87 8.76
C VAL A 44 -3.94 12.89 7.43
N GLY A 45 -4.74 11.86 7.16
CA GLY A 45 -5.52 11.72 5.93
C GLY A 45 -4.66 11.82 4.67
N ALA A 46 -5.14 12.54 3.67
CA ALA A 46 -4.45 12.70 2.38
C ALA A 46 -3.06 13.37 2.47
N ARG A 47 -2.71 13.99 3.61
CA ARG A 47 -1.36 14.55 3.83
C ARG A 47 -0.33 13.48 4.21
N ALA A 48 -0.74 12.23 4.46
CA ALA A 48 0.18 11.16 4.82
C ALA A 48 1.20 10.95 3.71
N ALA A 49 2.44 10.59 4.04
CA ALA A 49 3.42 10.22 3.02
C ALA A 49 2.96 8.96 2.25
N ASP A 50 3.37 8.81 0.99
CA ASP A 50 3.08 7.58 0.24
C ASP A 50 3.74 6.36 0.90
N GLU A 51 4.89 6.56 1.54
CA GLU A 51 5.59 5.56 2.34
C GLU A 51 4.72 5.00 3.46
N ALA A 52 3.86 5.81 4.09
CA ALA A 52 2.94 5.32 5.12
C ALA A 52 1.86 4.39 4.52
N LEU A 53 1.39 4.69 3.32
CA LEU A 53 0.43 3.84 2.59
C LEU A 53 1.10 2.54 2.11
N LEU A 54 2.36 2.64 1.69
CA LEU A 54 3.15 1.49 1.27
C LEU A 54 3.47 0.56 2.45
N ALA A 55 3.81 1.13 3.61
CA ALA A 55 4.03 0.39 4.85
C ALA A 55 2.74 -0.32 5.32
N LEU A 56 1.59 0.36 5.29
CA LEU A 56 0.30 -0.30 5.52
C LEU A 56 0.08 -1.45 4.53
N ARG A 57 0.34 -1.22 3.24
CA ARG A 57 0.15 -2.24 2.20
C ARG A 57 1.05 -3.47 2.41
N LEU A 58 2.28 -3.28 2.88
CA LEU A 58 3.19 -4.38 3.27
C LEU A 58 2.58 -5.22 4.39
N VAL A 59 2.11 -4.57 5.46
CA VAL A 59 1.47 -5.26 6.60
C VAL A 59 0.24 -6.04 6.16
N LEU A 60 -0.63 -5.42 5.35
CA LEU A 60 -1.82 -6.07 4.82
C LEU A 60 -1.47 -7.29 3.95
N GLY A 61 -0.33 -7.24 3.25
CA GLY A 61 0.18 -8.36 2.48
C GLY A 61 0.95 -9.42 3.27
N GLY A 62 0.90 -9.36 4.60
CA GLY A 62 1.55 -10.30 5.50
C GLY A 62 3.04 -10.05 5.71
N LYS A 63 3.59 -8.95 5.20
CA LYS A 63 5.01 -8.60 5.30
C LYS A 63 5.28 -7.60 6.43
N PRO A 64 6.48 -7.64 7.05
CA PRO A 64 6.88 -6.59 7.97
C PRO A 64 7.11 -5.27 7.23
N ALA A 65 6.76 -4.15 7.87
CA ALA A 65 7.05 -2.80 7.37
C ALA A 65 8.45 -2.34 7.82
N GLU A 66 9.47 -3.12 7.50
CA GLU A 66 10.87 -2.78 7.76
C GLU A 66 11.45 -1.92 6.63
N ASP A 67 12.48 -1.12 6.93
CA ASP A 67 13.10 -0.19 5.98
C ASP A 67 13.48 -0.86 4.66
N ALA A 68 14.10 -2.05 4.71
CA ALA A 68 14.49 -2.79 3.51
C ALA A 68 13.28 -3.17 2.64
N ALA A 69 12.19 -3.64 3.26
CA ALA A 69 10.96 -3.99 2.56
C ALA A 69 10.26 -2.76 1.96
N ILE A 70 10.29 -1.63 2.66
CA ILE A 70 9.77 -0.35 2.17
C ILE A 70 10.58 0.13 0.96
N VAL A 71 11.91 0.06 1.01
CA VAL A 71 12.79 0.44 -0.11
C VAL A 71 12.51 -0.45 -1.32
N GLU A 72 12.49 -1.77 -1.15
CA GLU A 72 12.20 -2.72 -2.24
C GLU A 72 10.84 -2.43 -2.89
N ALA A 73 9.80 -2.25 -2.06
CA ALA A 73 8.46 -1.98 -2.56
C ALA A 73 8.37 -0.61 -3.26
N ARG A 74 9.11 0.39 -2.78
CA ARG A 74 9.13 1.73 -3.39
C ARG A 74 9.83 1.70 -4.75
N GLU A 75 10.94 0.99 -4.87
CA GLU A 75 11.66 0.79 -6.13
C GLU A 75 10.81 0.01 -7.13
N ALA A 76 10.17 -1.08 -6.70
CA ALA A 76 9.26 -1.84 -7.55
C ALA A 76 8.06 -1.00 -8.02
N ARG A 77 7.47 -0.20 -7.13
CA ARG A 77 6.40 0.76 -7.46
C ARG A 77 6.88 1.78 -8.49
N ALA A 78 8.05 2.37 -8.32
CA ALA A 78 8.59 3.38 -9.24
C ALA A 78 8.75 2.82 -10.66
N ARG A 79 9.31 1.62 -10.79
CA ARG A 79 9.44 0.90 -12.07
C ARG A 79 8.07 0.56 -12.68
N ALA A 80 7.11 0.13 -11.85
CA ALA A 80 5.76 -0.15 -12.31
C ALA A 80 5.08 1.11 -12.87
N LYS A 81 5.25 2.25 -12.21
CA LYS A 81 4.76 3.56 -12.69
C LYS A 81 5.47 4.03 -13.97
N ALA A 82 6.72 3.64 -14.17
CA ALA A 82 7.46 3.91 -15.41
C ALA A 82 7.04 3.01 -16.58
N GLY A 83 6.15 2.03 -16.36
CA GLY A 83 5.69 1.11 -17.39
C GLY A 83 6.70 0.02 -17.75
N GLU A 84 7.68 -0.25 -16.88
CA GLU A 84 8.67 -1.30 -17.12
C GLU A 84 8.00 -2.69 -17.18
N PRO A 85 8.31 -3.51 -18.19
CA PRO A 85 7.77 -4.86 -18.32
C PRO A 85 8.01 -5.70 -17.06
N GLY A 86 6.96 -6.31 -16.51
CA GLY A 86 7.04 -7.17 -15.31
C GLY A 86 7.21 -6.44 -13.98
N ALA A 87 7.34 -5.10 -13.97
CA ALA A 87 7.51 -4.35 -12.72
C ALA A 87 6.26 -4.35 -11.83
N ARG A 88 5.07 -4.43 -12.43
CA ARG A 88 3.81 -4.58 -11.66
C ARG A 88 3.80 -5.89 -10.85
N ASP A 89 4.24 -6.98 -11.46
CA ASP A 89 4.33 -8.27 -10.75
C ASP A 89 5.43 -8.25 -9.70
N ALA A 90 6.55 -7.57 -9.98
CA ALA A 90 7.60 -7.35 -8.98
C ALA A 90 7.07 -6.58 -7.76
N TYR A 91 6.27 -5.53 -7.98
CA TYR A 91 5.61 -4.80 -6.91
C TYR A 91 4.65 -5.71 -6.11
N LEU A 92 3.77 -6.45 -6.79
CA LEU A 92 2.82 -7.33 -6.10
C LEU A 92 3.53 -8.40 -5.26
N ARG A 93 4.66 -8.94 -5.75
CA ARG A 93 5.52 -9.84 -4.96
C ARG A 93 6.21 -9.12 -3.79
N SER A 94 6.67 -7.89 -3.99
CA SER A 94 7.35 -7.12 -2.94
C SER A 94 6.40 -6.73 -1.82
N VAL A 95 5.12 -6.50 -2.10
CA VAL A 95 4.11 -6.15 -1.07
C VAL A 95 3.29 -7.34 -0.56
N GLY A 96 3.38 -8.52 -1.17
CA GLY A 96 2.62 -9.70 -0.77
C GLY A 96 1.13 -9.63 -1.14
N SER A 97 0.37 -10.64 -0.73
CA SER A 97 -1.06 -10.76 -1.04
C SER A 97 -1.89 -10.39 0.19
N ILE A 98 -2.89 -9.52 0.01
CA ILE A 98 -3.80 -9.19 1.11
C ILE A 98 -4.66 -10.42 1.39
N GLY A 99 -4.58 -10.91 2.64
CA GLY A 99 -5.37 -12.06 3.10
C GLY A 99 -6.87 -11.76 2.96
N ARG A 100 -7.61 -12.75 2.46
CA ARG A 100 -9.08 -12.70 2.42
C ARG A 100 -9.67 -12.77 3.83
#